data_AF-A0A429AS27-F1
#
_entry.id   AF-A0A429AS27-F1
#
_cell.length_a   1.000
_cell.length_b   1.000
_cell.length_c   1.000
_cell.angle_alpha   90.00
_cell.angle_beta   90.00
_cell.angle_gamma   90.00
#
_symmetry.space_group_name_H-M   'P 1'
#
loop_
_entity.id
_entity.type
_entity.pdbx_description
1 polymer ?
#
loop_
_entity_poly.entity_id
_entity_poly.type
_entity_poly.pdbx_seq_one_letter_code
_entity_poly.pdbx_strand_id
1 'polypeptide(L)'
;MSIPRLAHVVRGKFDPLSLDQLSRNLREAVDDCSRVPLESLAEFPGAGLYALYYTGDHPIYAELRNKDVPVYVGKAEAGNSSYGDPPDEAKPALFDRIAGKHRMSISEASEPHGNLSVADFDVRVLPLDDVWIVLGERALLRAYAPVLWNTLMPGFGANPAGSARTNARSIWDSIHPGRPRAATLWCNRRFTRAEMEERILAGISIVLRDEDDPERESQLRRLRGLRANMIWSPAKKGAADRRSRVYRVEDFLAENAAFGRRIDDGDWVAAADLSEAQPDPEEVAEGNTLAAERDDA
;
A
#
# COMPACT_ATOMS: atom_id res chain seq x y z
N MET A 1 -45.12 37.90 11.25
CA MET A 1 -43.77 37.93 11.83
C MET A 1 -42.87 37.06 10.95
N SER A 2 -41.91 37.68 10.26
CA SER A 2 -40.96 36.98 9.39
C SER A 2 -39.79 36.50 10.25
N ILE A 3 -39.57 35.18 10.32
CA ILE A 3 -38.42 34.61 11.03
C ILE A 3 -37.17 35.02 10.22
N PRO A 4 -36.16 35.67 10.82
CA PRO A 4 -34.93 36.00 10.10
C PRO A 4 -34.28 34.71 9.62
N ARG A 5 -33.73 34.69 8.39
CA ARG A 5 -32.90 33.58 7.90
C ARG A 5 -31.62 33.48 8.74
N LEU A 6 -31.71 32.77 9.86
CA LEU A 6 -30.58 32.32 10.69
C LEU A 6 -29.74 31.22 10.00
N ALA A 7 -30.14 30.79 8.79
CA ALA A 7 -29.53 29.67 8.06
C ALA A 7 -28.04 29.84 7.73
N HIS A 8 -27.48 31.05 7.84
CA HIS A 8 -26.07 31.31 7.57
C HIS A 8 -25.17 31.39 8.82
N VAL A 9 -25.74 31.27 10.03
CA VAL A 9 -25.02 31.43 11.31
C VAL A 9 -24.86 30.12 12.07
N VAL A 10 -25.67 29.11 11.76
CA VAL A 10 -25.65 27.82 12.48
C VAL A 10 -24.67 26.87 11.79
N ARG A 11 -23.56 26.57 12.46
CA ARG A 11 -22.65 25.48 12.07
C ARG A 11 -23.47 24.21 11.95
N GLY A 12 -23.23 23.41 10.90
CA GLY A 12 -23.85 22.08 10.76
C GLY A 12 -23.65 21.23 12.02
N LYS A 13 -24.46 20.19 12.19
CA LYS A 13 -24.40 19.28 13.36
C LYS A 13 -22.95 18.82 13.55
N PHE A 14 -22.35 19.20 14.67
CA PHE A 14 -21.00 18.77 15.03
C PHE A 14 -21.07 17.32 15.49
N ASP A 15 -20.34 16.44 14.80
CA ASP A 15 -20.18 15.05 15.19
C ASP A 15 -18.76 14.83 15.74
N PRO A 16 -18.58 14.74 17.07
CA PRO A 16 -17.27 14.54 17.69
C PRO A 16 -16.64 13.19 17.33
N LEU A 17 -17.41 12.25 16.78
CA LEU A 17 -16.96 10.93 16.34
C LEU A 17 -16.96 10.78 14.82
N SER A 18 -17.07 11.89 14.09
CA SER A 18 -16.90 11.88 12.64
C SER A 18 -15.54 11.30 12.25
N LEU A 19 -15.51 10.53 11.17
CA LEU A 19 -14.28 9.91 10.67
C LEU A 19 -13.19 10.95 10.41
N ASP A 20 -13.53 12.15 9.95
CA ASP A 20 -12.58 13.25 9.74
C ASP A 20 -11.96 13.77 11.06
N GLN A 21 -12.74 13.83 12.14
CA GLN A 21 -12.20 14.20 13.45
C GLN A 21 -11.32 13.11 14.02
N LEU A 22 -11.76 11.85 13.94
CA LEU A 22 -10.96 10.71 14.37
C LEU A 22 -9.66 10.60 13.57
N SER A 23 -9.71 10.82 12.25
CA SER A 23 -8.53 10.81 11.37
C SER A 23 -7.52 11.88 11.75
N ARG A 24 -7.97 13.11 12.02
CA ARG A 24 -7.08 14.18 12.47
C ARG A 24 -6.49 13.89 13.85
N ASN A 25 -7.32 13.48 14.81
CA ASN A 25 -6.84 13.18 16.17
C ASN A 25 -5.82 12.04 16.18
N LEU A 26 -6.07 10.95 15.44
CA LEU A 26 -5.15 9.82 15.35
C LEU A 26 -3.87 10.18 14.61
N ARG A 27 -3.98 10.98 13.53
CA ARG A 27 -2.81 11.48 12.83
C ARG A 27 -1.95 12.36 13.74
N GLU A 28 -2.54 13.32 14.43
CA GLU A 28 -1.84 14.18 15.40
C GLU A 28 -1.15 13.32 16.47
N ALA A 29 -1.83 12.32 17.02
CA ALA A 29 -1.23 11.40 18.00
C ALA A 29 -0.04 10.60 17.43
N VAL A 30 -0.10 10.17 16.16
CA VAL A 30 1.05 9.54 15.49
C VAL A 30 2.16 10.56 15.26
N ASP A 31 1.84 11.77 14.80
CA ASP A 31 2.82 12.82 14.48
C ASP A 31 3.58 13.33 15.72
N ASP A 32 2.92 13.34 16.87
CA ASP A 32 3.52 13.65 18.18
C ASP A 32 4.46 12.54 18.70
N CYS A 33 4.35 11.31 18.17
CA CYS A 33 5.27 10.23 18.52
C CYS A 33 6.66 10.52 17.94
N SER A 34 7.70 10.27 18.74
CA SER A 34 9.08 10.38 18.25
C SER A 34 9.36 9.33 17.19
N ARG A 35 10.00 9.74 16.09
CA ARG A 35 10.56 8.82 15.10
C ARG A 35 11.74 8.08 15.71
N VAL A 36 11.76 6.77 15.57
CA VAL A 36 12.88 5.92 15.98
C VAL A 36 13.39 5.11 14.79
N PRO A 37 14.70 4.85 14.69
CA PRO A 37 15.23 4.02 13.61
C PRO A 37 14.61 2.63 13.61
N LEU A 38 14.19 2.16 12.43
CA LEU A 38 13.53 0.86 12.28
C LEU A 38 14.46 -0.28 12.70
N GLU A 39 15.75 -0.17 12.43
CA GLU A 39 16.77 -1.17 12.78
C GLU A 39 16.91 -1.40 14.29
N SER A 40 16.76 -0.33 15.09
CA SER A 40 17.03 -0.33 16.52
C SER A 40 15.76 -0.21 17.37
N LEU A 41 14.57 -0.39 16.78
CA LEU A 41 13.32 -0.41 17.52
C LEU A 41 13.39 -1.49 18.61
N ALA A 42 13.26 -1.06 19.87
CA ALA A 42 13.24 -1.93 21.04
C ALA A 42 11.91 -2.68 21.14
N GLU A 43 11.93 -3.85 21.77
CA GLU A 43 10.71 -4.61 22.05
C GLU A 43 9.82 -3.86 23.04
N PHE A 44 8.51 -3.87 22.78
CA PHE A 44 7.50 -3.30 23.65
C PHE A 44 6.20 -4.13 23.56
N PRO A 45 5.44 -4.23 24.67
CA PRO A 45 4.16 -4.94 24.67
C PRO A 45 3.07 -4.13 23.97
N GLY A 46 2.04 -4.82 23.49
CA GLY A 46 0.81 -4.22 23.00
C GLY A 46 0.59 -4.34 21.49
N ALA A 47 -0.57 -3.81 21.11
CA ALA A 47 -1.09 -3.71 19.75
C ALA A 47 -1.27 -2.24 19.37
N GLY A 48 -1.49 -1.95 18.09
CA GLY A 48 -1.78 -0.59 17.67
C GLY A 48 -1.48 -0.29 16.21
N LEU A 49 -1.11 0.97 15.97
CA LEU A 49 -0.82 1.53 14.66
C LEU A 49 0.66 1.88 14.53
N TYR A 50 1.15 1.92 13.30
CA TYR A 50 2.49 2.41 13.02
C TYR A 50 2.58 3.00 11.62
N ALA A 51 3.60 3.85 11.45
CA ALA A 51 3.90 4.50 10.19
C ALA A 51 5.41 4.40 9.91
N LEU A 52 5.78 3.98 8.71
CA LEU A 52 7.16 3.91 8.24
C LEU A 52 7.51 5.15 7.42
N TYR A 53 8.70 5.70 7.66
CA TYR A 53 9.21 6.90 7.01
C TYR A 53 10.54 6.59 6.36
N TYR A 54 10.73 7.06 5.12
CA TYR A 54 11.98 6.85 4.38
C TYR A 54 12.99 7.98 4.64
N THR A 55 14.26 7.63 4.84
CA THR A 55 15.36 8.56 5.13
C THR A 55 16.58 8.40 4.23
N GLY A 56 16.61 7.34 3.40
CA GLY A 56 17.72 7.04 2.50
C GLY A 56 17.76 7.85 1.20
N ASP A 57 18.57 7.38 0.27
CA ASP A 57 18.91 8.08 -0.99
C ASP A 57 18.37 7.37 -2.25
N HIS A 58 17.42 6.44 -2.12
CA HIS A 58 16.81 5.78 -3.28
C HIS A 58 16.13 6.83 -4.18
N PRO A 59 16.46 6.90 -5.48
CA PRO A 59 16.04 7.99 -6.37
C PRO A 59 14.53 8.24 -6.38
N ILE A 60 13.73 7.17 -6.38
CA ILE A 60 12.26 7.28 -6.41
C ILE A 60 11.66 8.00 -5.18
N TYR A 61 12.39 8.04 -4.05
CA TYR A 61 11.93 8.63 -2.79
C TYR A 61 12.70 9.89 -2.40
N ALA A 62 13.55 10.41 -3.29
CA ALA A 62 14.44 11.53 -2.99
C ALA A 62 13.70 12.75 -2.42
N GLU A 63 12.50 13.06 -2.91
CA GLU A 63 11.72 14.20 -2.44
C GLU A 63 11.03 14.00 -1.08
N LEU A 64 10.88 12.74 -0.65
CA LEU A 64 10.32 12.38 0.66
C LEU A 64 11.37 12.41 1.77
N ARG A 65 12.65 12.45 1.40
CA ARG A 65 13.76 12.46 2.35
C ARG A 65 13.62 13.64 3.30
N ASN A 66 13.69 13.38 4.60
CA ASN A 66 13.50 14.36 5.68
C ASN A 66 12.12 15.04 5.71
N LYS A 67 11.12 14.47 5.05
CA LYS A 67 9.72 14.89 5.18
C LYS A 67 9.02 14.04 6.22
N ASP A 68 7.98 14.62 6.82
CA ASP A 68 7.11 13.91 7.75
C ASP A 68 5.94 13.25 7.02
N VAL A 69 6.30 12.47 6.00
CA VAL A 69 5.38 11.79 5.10
C VAL A 69 5.63 10.28 5.22
N PRO A 70 4.66 9.50 5.70
CA PRO A 70 4.85 8.06 5.79
C PRO A 70 4.77 7.41 4.41
N VAL A 71 5.71 6.52 4.11
CA VAL A 71 5.66 5.67 2.91
C VAL A 71 4.71 4.49 3.09
N TYR A 72 4.48 4.07 4.33
CA TYR A 72 3.56 2.98 4.67
C TYR A 72 2.90 3.22 6.03
N VAL A 73 1.63 2.86 6.14
CA VAL A 73 0.88 2.82 7.39
C VAL A 73 0.37 1.41 7.58
N GLY A 74 0.41 0.90 8.81
CA GLY A 74 -0.15 -0.40 9.11
C GLY A 74 -0.61 -0.53 10.55
N LYS A 75 -1.13 -1.72 10.83
CA LYS A 75 -1.63 -2.10 12.14
C LYS A 75 -1.14 -3.47 12.60
N ALA A 76 -1.30 -3.73 13.89
CA ALA A 76 -1.27 -5.07 14.46
C ALA A 76 -2.24 -5.13 15.63
N GLU A 77 -3.09 -6.16 15.66
CA GLU A 77 -4.04 -6.45 16.75
C GLU A 77 -3.42 -7.50 17.69
N ALA A 78 -3.73 -7.43 18.99
CA ALA A 78 -3.20 -8.37 19.99
C ALA A 78 -3.83 -9.77 19.89
N GLY A 79 -4.91 -9.89 19.11
CA GLY A 79 -5.50 -11.15 18.66
C GLY A 79 -7.00 -10.99 18.41
N ASN A 80 -7.57 -11.85 17.57
CA ASN A 80 -9.02 -11.89 17.46
C ASN A 80 -9.57 -12.46 18.76
N SER A 81 -10.36 -11.69 19.49
CA SER A 81 -11.24 -12.18 20.56
C SER A 81 -12.31 -13.11 19.95
N SER A 82 -11.92 -14.28 19.43
CA SER A 82 -12.86 -15.22 18.80
C SER A 82 -13.90 -15.74 19.81
N TYR A 83 -13.74 -15.45 21.10
CA TYR A 83 -14.66 -15.85 22.17
C TYR A 83 -14.91 -14.77 23.24
N GLY A 84 -14.60 -13.49 22.97
CA GLY A 84 -14.85 -12.39 23.91
C GLY A 84 -13.85 -12.27 25.07
N ASP A 85 -12.76 -13.04 25.05
CA ASP A 85 -11.64 -12.84 25.96
C ASP A 85 -10.92 -11.52 25.65
N PRO A 86 -10.50 -10.77 26.69
CA PRO A 86 -9.74 -9.55 26.50
C PRO A 86 -8.40 -9.85 25.81
N PRO A 87 -7.91 -8.95 24.94
CA PRO A 87 -6.61 -9.10 24.31
C PRO A 87 -5.49 -9.20 25.36
N ASP A 88 -4.49 -10.02 25.07
CA ASP A 88 -3.31 -10.16 25.91
C ASP A 88 -2.32 -9.03 25.60
N GLU A 89 -2.50 -7.90 26.30
CA GLU A 89 -1.70 -6.69 26.13
C GLU A 89 -0.23 -6.88 26.51
N ALA A 90 0.15 -7.98 27.17
CA ALA A 90 1.56 -8.28 27.46
C ALA A 90 2.32 -8.76 26.22
N LYS A 91 1.62 -9.19 25.17
CA LYS A 91 2.27 -9.67 23.93
C LYS A 91 2.75 -8.51 23.07
N PRO A 92 3.95 -8.60 22.47
CA PRO A 92 4.53 -7.54 21.64
C PRO A 92 3.97 -7.58 20.20
N ALA A 93 2.64 -7.65 20.01
CA ALA A 93 2.02 -7.88 18.70
C ALA A 93 2.40 -6.84 17.64
N LEU A 94 2.44 -5.55 18.03
CA LEU A 94 2.85 -4.46 17.16
C LEU A 94 4.33 -4.52 16.82
N PHE A 95 5.18 -4.78 17.82
CA PHE A 95 6.60 -4.97 17.60
C PHE A 95 6.88 -6.17 16.68
N ASP A 96 6.26 -7.33 16.91
CA ASP A 96 6.42 -8.53 16.07
C ASP A 96 6.02 -8.27 14.62
N ARG A 97 4.99 -7.45 14.40
CA ARG A 97 4.60 -7.04 13.05
C ARG A 97 5.69 -6.20 12.40
N ILE A 98 6.19 -5.17 13.09
CA ILE A 98 7.16 -4.22 12.55
C ILE A 98 8.54 -4.89 12.39
N ALA A 99 9.11 -5.38 13.49
CA ALA A 99 10.44 -5.95 13.56
C ALA A 99 10.50 -7.38 12.96
N GLY A 100 9.51 -8.22 13.24
CA GLY A 100 9.51 -9.62 12.80
C GLY A 100 9.13 -9.80 11.32
N LYS A 101 8.27 -8.92 10.77
CA LYS A 101 7.80 -9.06 9.37
C LYS A 101 8.28 -7.95 8.45
N HIS A 102 8.02 -6.68 8.79
CA HIS A 102 8.29 -5.57 7.87
C HIS A 102 9.78 -5.28 7.73
N ARG A 103 10.53 -5.25 8.84
CA ARG A 103 11.99 -5.14 8.82
C ARG A 103 12.62 -6.29 8.05
N MET A 104 12.15 -7.52 8.27
CA MET A 104 12.61 -8.70 7.52
C MET A 104 12.34 -8.55 6.02
N SER A 105 11.13 -8.13 5.64
CA SER A 105 10.78 -7.91 4.22
C SER A 105 11.65 -6.84 3.55
N ILE A 106 12.07 -5.79 4.28
CA ILE A 106 13.00 -4.78 3.77
C ILE A 106 14.39 -5.38 3.64
N SER A 107 14.84 -6.13 4.65
CA SER A 107 16.14 -6.83 4.63
C SER A 107 16.27 -7.84 3.50
N GLU A 108 15.19 -8.53 3.13
CA GLU A 108 15.15 -9.43 1.98
C GLU A 108 15.28 -8.68 0.63
N ALA A 109 14.86 -7.41 0.59
CA ALA A 109 14.96 -6.53 -0.57
C ALA A 109 16.22 -5.64 -0.53
N SER A 110 17.22 -6.04 0.26
CA SER A 110 18.50 -5.33 0.36
C SER A 110 19.54 -5.88 -0.63
N GLU A 111 20.60 -5.10 -0.83
CA GLU A 111 21.78 -5.51 -1.58
C GLU A 111 22.33 -6.87 -1.09
N PRO A 112 22.89 -7.72 -1.99
CA PRO A 112 23.20 -7.46 -3.40
C PRO A 112 22.04 -7.75 -4.38
N HIS A 113 20.84 -8.02 -3.88
CA HIS A 113 19.72 -8.52 -4.69
C HIS A 113 18.53 -7.57 -4.80
N GLY A 114 18.57 -6.47 -4.04
CA GLY A 114 17.57 -5.44 -4.01
C GLY A 114 18.20 -4.06 -3.84
N ASN A 115 17.37 -3.07 -3.51
CA ASN A 115 17.75 -1.66 -3.53
C ASN A 115 17.30 -0.89 -2.28
N LEU A 116 16.98 -1.59 -1.18
CA LEU A 116 16.61 -0.99 0.09
C LEU A 116 17.64 -1.28 1.19
N SER A 117 17.68 -0.42 2.20
CA SER A 117 18.41 -0.67 3.46
C SER A 117 17.46 -0.47 4.63
N VAL A 118 17.51 -1.32 5.64
CA VAL A 118 16.72 -1.14 6.87
C VAL A 118 17.10 0.16 7.59
N ALA A 119 18.37 0.57 7.49
CA ALA A 119 18.87 1.82 8.09
C ALA A 119 18.26 3.09 7.44
N ASP A 120 17.66 2.96 6.27
CA ASP A 120 17.00 4.06 5.54
C ASP A 120 15.53 4.27 5.97
N PHE A 121 15.12 3.68 7.11
CA PHE A 121 13.76 3.77 7.60
C PHE A 121 13.70 4.12 9.08
N ASP A 122 12.80 5.06 9.38
CA ASP A 122 12.30 5.27 10.73
C ASP A 122 10.88 4.74 10.86
N VAL A 123 10.44 4.58 12.10
CA VAL A 123 9.07 4.21 12.44
C VAL A 123 8.53 5.08 13.58
N ARG A 124 7.26 5.43 13.49
CA ARG A 124 6.44 5.87 14.63
C ARG A 124 5.50 4.74 15.01
N VAL A 125 5.33 4.52 16.31
CA VAL A 125 4.45 3.50 16.88
C VAL A 125 3.45 4.15 17.81
N LEU A 126 2.18 3.79 17.67
CA LEU A 126 1.09 4.26 18.50
C LEU A 126 0.36 3.04 19.06
N PRO A 127 0.71 2.58 20.28
CA PRO A 127 -0.05 1.57 20.99
C PRO A 127 -1.49 2.02 21.19
N LEU A 128 -2.44 1.12 20.94
CA LEU A 128 -3.87 1.44 20.88
C LEU A 128 -4.71 0.20 21.18
N ASP A 129 -5.85 0.37 21.84
CA ASP A 129 -6.78 -0.75 22.09
C ASP A 129 -7.34 -1.32 20.78
N ASP A 130 -7.47 -2.64 20.68
CA ASP A 130 -7.90 -3.38 19.49
C ASP A 130 -9.17 -2.82 18.83
N VAL A 131 -10.14 -2.32 19.64
CA VAL A 131 -11.40 -1.73 19.15
C VAL A 131 -11.19 -0.55 18.21
N TRP A 132 -10.09 0.20 18.39
CA TRP A 132 -9.78 1.39 17.60
C TRP A 132 -8.84 1.10 16.44
N ILE A 133 -8.13 -0.04 16.45
CA ILE A 133 -7.04 -0.30 15.50
C ILE A 133 -7.53 -0.35 14.05
N VAL A 134 -8.62 -1.09 13.79
CA VAL A 134 -9.15 -1.22 12.41
C VAL A 134 -9.66 0.12 11.88
N LEU A 135 -10.36 0.87 12.74
CA LEU A 135 -10.84 2.21 12.39
C LEU A 135 -9.67 3.17 12.17
N GLY A 136 -8.66 3.08 13.04
CA GLY A 136 -7.51 3.97 13.02
C GLY A 136 -6.60 3.77 11.83
N GLU A 137 -6.38 2.54 11.37
CA GLU A 137 -5.64 2.31 10.13
C GLU A 137 -6.33 3.01 8.94
N ARG A 138 -7.66 2.87 8.81
CA ARG A 138 -8.42 3.54 7.75
C ARG A 138 -8.33 5.06 7.86
N ALA A 139 -8.43 5.57 9.07
CA ALA A 139 -8.36 6.99 9.38
C ALA A 139 -7.00 7.58 8.99
N LEU A 140 -5.90 6.89 9.32
CA LEU A 140 -4.54 7.29 8.93
C LEU A 140 -4.32 7.19 7.41
N LEU A 141 -4.79 6.13 6.75
CA LEU A 141 -4.70 6.01 5.29
C LEU A 141 -5.39 7.17 4.57
N ARG A 142 -6.54 7.64 5.09
CA ARG A 142 -7.23 8.84 4.60
C ARG A 142 -6.44 10.12 4.90
N ALA A 143 -5.96 10.27 6.14
CA ALA A 143 -5.27 11.48 6.58
C ALA A 143 -3.95 11.72 5.86
N TYR A 144 -3.23 10.65 5.50
CA TYR A 144 -1.97 10.71 4.75
C TYR A 144 -2.12 10.46 3.24
N ALA A 145 -3.35 10.37 2.73
CA ALA A 145 -3.60 9.90 1.37
C ALA A 145 -2.89 10.78 0.31
N PRO A 146 -2.26 10.19 -0.72
CA PRO A 146 -2.03 8.75 -0.88
C PRO A 146 -0.83 8.25 -0.05
N VAL A 147 -1.01 7.14 0.67
CA VAL A 147 0.11 6.43 1.30
C VAL A 147 0.72 5.46 0.29
N LEU A 148 1.98 5.72 -0.12
CA LEU A 148 2.59 5.12 -1.31
C LEU A 148 2.55 3.59 -1.32
N TRP A 149 3.08 2.91 -0.29
CA TRP A 149 3.17 1.45 -0.23
C TRP A 149 1.83 0.75 0.10
N ASN A 150 0.82 1.49 0.54
CA ASN A 150 -0.52 0.96 0.75
C ASN A 150 -1.39 1.05 -0.51
N THR A 151 -1.18 2.09 -1.32
CA THR A 151 -2.10 2.44 -2.42
C THR A 151 -1.46 2.33 -3.80
N LEU A 152 -0.36 3.04 -4.04
CA LEU A 152 0.29 3.11 -5.36
C LEU A 152 1.32 1.99 -5.60
N MET A 153 1.87 1.44 -4.51
CA MET A 153 2.86 0.35 -4.52
C MET A 153 2.42 -0.81 -3.63
N PRO A 154 1.25 -1.42 -3.89
CA PRO A 154 0.78 -2.55 -3.12
C PRO A 154 1.76 -3.73 -3.19
N GLY A 155 1.72 -4.59 -2.17
CA GLY A 155 2.53 -5.80 -2.07
C GLY A 155 3.53 -5.83 -0.91
N PHE A 156 3.78 -4.69 -0.25
CA PHE A 156 4.68 -4.65 0.90
C PHE A 156 4.17 -5.52 2.07
N GLY A 157 2.97 -5.24 2.57
CA GLY A 157 2.38 -5.93 3.73
C GLY A 157 1.67 -7.24 3.42
N ALA A 158 1.71 -7.72 2.17
CA ALA A 158 1.09 -8.97 1.77
C ALA A 158 1.87 -10.16 2.33
N ASN A 159 1.17 -11.13 2.91
CA ASN A 159 1.74 -12.44 3.23
C ASN A 159 2.22 -13.14 1.94
N PRO A 160 3.16 -14.09 2.02
CA PRO A 160 3.55 -14.90 0.86
C PRO A 160 2.32 -15.48 0.18
N ALA A 161 2.14 -15.15 -1.09
CA ALA A 161 1.09 -15.77 -1.87
C ALA A 161 1.39 -17.27 -1.98
N GLY A 162 0.36 -18.12 -1.99
CA GLY A 162 0.55 -19.56 -2.25
C GLY A 162 1.25 -19.79 -3.59
N SER A 163 1.69 -21.02 -3.86
CA SER A 163 2.48 -21.35 -5.07
C SER A 163 1.67 -21.39 -6.39
N ALA A 164 0.56 -20.66 -6.47
CA ALA A 164 -0.32 -20.68 -7.64
C ALA A 164 0.33 -19.92 -8.82
N ARG A 165 0.32 -20.55 -10.00
CA ARG A 165 0.80 -19.98 -11.28
C ARG A 165 0.06 -18.71 -11.71
N THR A 166 -0.99 -18.32 -10.99
CA THR A 166 -1.76 -17.10 -11.22
C THR A 166 -1.12 -15.86 -10.60
N ASN A 167 -0.16 -16.01 -9.68
CA ASN A 167 0.36 -14.87 -8.93
C ASN A 167 1.35 -14.07 -9.78
N ALA A 168 1.13 -12.76 -9.83
CA ALA A 168 2.02 -11.81 -10.47
C ALA A 168 2.92 -11.17 -9.42
N ARG A 169 4.07 -10.65 -9.86
CA ARG A 169 4.91 -9.81 -9.04
C ARG A 169 4.16 -8.52 -8.72
N SER A 170 4.18 -8.15 -7.44
CA SER A 170 3.53 -6.92 -6.98
C SER A 170 4.25 -5.68 -7.51
N ILE A 171 3.59 -4.52 -7.43
CA ILE A 171 4.26 -3.25 -7.74
C ILE A 171 5.45 -3.04 -6.80
N TRP A 172 5.29 -3.30 -5.49
CA TRP A 172 6.39 -3.18 -4.54
C TRP A 172 7.57 -4.08 -4.90
N ASP A 173 7.34 -5.35 -5.23
CA ASP A 173 8.41 -6.29 -5.63
C ASP A 173 9.04 -5.95 -6.99
N SER A 174 8.33 -5.21 -7.83
CA SER A 174 8.82 -4.79 -9.14
C SER A 174 9.74 -3.57 -9.02
N ILE A 175 9.47 -2.67 -8.09
CA ILE A 175 10.32 -1.51 -7.78
C ILE A 175 11.44 -1.87 -6.79
N HIS A 176 11.17 -2.78 -5.85
CA HIS A 176 12.12 -3.26 -4.84
C HIS A 176 12.35 -4.78 -4.99
N PRO A 177 13.25 -5.18 -5.91
CA PRO A 177 13.60 -6.59 -6.08
C PRO A 177 14.32 -7.14 -4.83
N GLY A 178 14.47 -8.47 -4.78
CA GLY A 178 15.28 -9.17 -3.78
C GLY A 178 14.52 -10.20 -2.97
N ARG A 179 13.22 -9.98 -2.72
CA ARG A 179 12.41 -10.93 -1.93
C ARG A 179 12.36 -12.31 -2.61
N PRO A 180 12.81 -13.40 -1.94
CA PRO A 180 12.86 -14.74 -2.56
C PRO A 180 11.50 -15.22 -3.10
N ARG A 181 10.42 -14.86 -2.38
CA ARG A 181 9.04 -15.21 -2.76
C ARG A 181 8.57 -14.58 -4.08
N ALA A 182 9.20 -13.50 -4.53
CA ALA A 182 8.85 -12.79 -5.76
C ALA A 182 9.75 -13.16 -6.95
N ALA A 183 10.89 -13.81 -6.70
CA ALA A 183 11.83 -14.24 -7.73
C ALA A 183 11.17 -15.18 -8.76
N THR A 184 10.21 -15.99 -8.30
CA THR A 184 9.53 -16.98 -9.15
C THR A 184 8.24 -16.48 -9.80
N LEU A 185 7.88 -15.21 -9.66
CA LEU A 185 6.66 -14.64 -10.23
C LEU A 185 6.93 -14.01 -11.61
N TRP A 186 5.91 -13.99 -12.47
CA TRP A 186 5.94 -13.16 -13.68
C TRP A 186 5.81 -11.68 -13.34
N CYS A 187 6.13 -10.81 -14.29
CA CYS A 187 5.93 -9.36 -14.17
C CYS A 187 4.52 -9.01 -13.70
N ASN A 188 4.35 -7.78 -13.22
CA ASN A 188 3.02 -7.28 -12.86
C ASN A 188 2.04 -7.41 -14.04
N ARG A 189 0.75 -7.58 -13.72
CA ARG A 189 -0.27 -7.83 -14.74
C ARG A 189 -0.63 -6.61 -15.57
N ARG A 190 -0.33 -5.40 -15.09
CA ARG A 190 -0.87 -4.16 -15.66
C ARG A 190 0.19 -3.12 -15.99
N PHE A 191 1.17 -2.99 -15.13
CA PHE A 191 2.18 -1.95 -15.26
C PHE A 191 3.54 -2.54 -15.61
N THR A 192 4.24 -1.88 -16.51
CA THR A 192 5.70 -1.96 -16.65
C THR A 192 6.36 -1.20 -15.50
N ARG A 193 7.65 -1.41 -15.24
CA ARG A 193 8.35 -0.65 -14.19
C ARG A 193 8.37 0.86 -14.48
N ALA A 194 8.53 1.24 -15.74
CA ALA A 194 8.48 2.64 -16.14
C ALA A 194 7.12 3.29 -15.84
N GLU A 195 6.01 2.60 -16.16
CA GLU A 195 4.66 3.09 -15.82
C GLU A 195 4.41 3.12 -14.30
N MET A 196 4.97 2.18 -13.54
CA MET A 196 4.92 2.21 -12.08
C MET A 196 5.67 3.44 -11.54
N GLU A 197 6.89 3.68 -12.00
CA GLU A 197 7.71 4.83 -11.59
C GLU A 197 7.01 6.16 -11.87
N GLU A 198 6.45 6.34 -13.07
CA GLU A 198 5.68 7.54 -13.41
C GLU A 198 4.49 7.74 -12.47
N ARG A 199 3.73 6.66 -12.18
CA ARG A 199 2.59 6.69 -11.26
C ARG A 199 3.02 7.05 -9.83
N ILE A 200 4.15 6.51 -9.36
CA ILE A 200 4.68 6.75 -8.02
C ILE A 200 5.16 8.20 -7.88
N LEU A 201 5.90 8.72 -8.86
CA LEU A 201 6.38 10.10 -8.87
C LEU A 201 5.22 11.11 -8.93
N ALA A 202 4.16 10.80 -9.71
CA ALA A 202 2.93 11.58 -9.70
C ALA A 202 2.25 11.56 -8.31
N GLY A 203 2.26 10.40 -7.64
CA GLY A 203 1.79 10.26 -6.25
C GLY A 203 2.57 11.12 -5.26
N ILE A 204 3.90 11.06 -5.30
CA ILE A 204 4.79 11.87 -4.46
C ILE A 204 4.52 13.36 -4.67
N SER A 205 4.40 13.79 -5.93
CA SER A 205 4.10 15.18 -6.27
C SER A 205 2.77 15.66 -5.66
N ILE A 206 1.78 14.78 -5.48
CA ILE A 206 0.49 15.10 -4.84
C ILE A 206 0.64 15.15 -3.32
N VAL A 207 1.36 14.20 -2.72
CA VAL A 207 1.55 14.13 -1.26
C VAL A 207 2.30 15.35 -0.74
N LEU A 208 3.24 15.89 -1.51
CA LEU A 208 4.04 17.05 -1.14
C LEU A 208 3.32 18.40 -1.32
N ARG A 209 2.09 18.41 -1.84
CA ARG A 209 1.26 19.62 -1.89
C ARG A 209 0.66 19.91 -0.52
N ASP A 210 0.45 21.19 -0.24
CA ASP A 210 -0.24 21.63 0.97
C ASP A 210 -1.62 20.98 1.07
N GLU A 211 -2.05 20.66 2.30
CA GLU A 211 -3.35 20.00 2.53
C GLU A 211 -4.54 20.85 2.08
N ASP A 212 -4.40 22.17 2.21
CA ASP A 212 -5.41 23.15 1.80
C ASP A 212 -5.40 23.44 0.28
N ASP A 213 -4.52 22.78 -0.48
CA ASP A 213 -4.44 22.96 -1.92
C ASP A 213 -5.72 22.43 -2.61
N PRO A 214 -6.49 23.30 -3.29
CA PRO A 214 -7.77 22.92 -3.89
C PRO A 214 -7.62 21.90 -5.03
N GLU A 215 -6.44 21.79 -5.64
CA GLU A 215 -6.17 20.84 -6.72
C GLU A 215 -5.77 19.46 -6.22
N ARG A 216 -5.22 19.34 -5.00
CA ARG A 216 -4.66 18.09 -4.44
C ARG A 216 -5.63 16.93 -4.56
N GLU A 217 -6.86 17.14 -4.11
CA GLU A 217 -7.92 16.14 -4.15
C GLU A 217 -8.37 15.80 -5.59
N SER A 218 -8.38 16.79 -6.49
CA SER A 218 -8.70 16.56 -7.91
C SER A 218 -7.62 15.74 -8.64
N GLN A 219 -6.35 16.01 -8.34
CA GLN A 219 -5.20 15.30 -8.89
C GLN A 219 -5.15 13.87 -8.35
N LEU A 220 -5.42 13.69 -7.06
CA LEU A 220 -5.53 12.38 -6.43
C LEU A 220 -6.64 11.53 -7.07
N ARG A 221 -7.82 12.11 -7.30
CA ARG A 221 -8.90 11.44 -8.05
C ARG A 221 -8.48 11.07 -9.47
N ARG A 222 -7.75 11.95 -10.17
CA ARG A 222 -7.23 11.67 -11.51
C ARG A 222 -6.25 10.50 -11.48
N LEU A 223 -5.27 10.51 -10.56
CA LEU A 223 -4.28 9.44 -10.41
C LEU A 223 -4.95 8.08 -10.14
N ARG A 224 -5.94 8.05 -9.23
CA ARG A 224 -6.75 6.86 -8.93
C ARG A 224 -7.58 6.38 -10.12
N GLY A 225 -8.03 7.31 -10.97
CA GLY A 225 -8.80 7.01 -12.18
C GLY A 225 -7.97 6.48 -13.35
N LEU A 226 -6.64 6.58 -13.31
CA LEU A 226 -5.78 6.04 -14.34
C LEU A 226 -5.84 4.52 -14.33
N ARG A 227 -6.33 3.94 -15.42
CA ARG A 227 -6.30 2.50 -15.65
C ARG A 227 -5.14 2.16 -16.56
N ALA A 228 -4.26 1.26 -16.12
CA ALA A 228 -3.26 0.68 -17.00
C ALA A 228 -3.84 -0.46 -17.84
N ASN A 229 -3.24 -0.62 -19.02
CA ASN A 229 -3.56 -1.69 -19.95
C ASN A 229 -2.96 -3.00 -19.46
N MET A 230 -3.78 -4.04 -19.38
CA MET A 230 -3.34 -5.38 -18.99
C MET A 230 -2.18 -5.84 -19.87
N ILE A 231 -1.08 -6.27 -19.25
CA ILE A 231 0.05 -6.96 -19.89
C ILE A 231 -0.30 -8.43 -20.09
N TRP A 232 -0.77 -9.09 -19.03
CA TRP A 232 -1.15 -10.50 -19.09
C TRP A 232 -2.18 -10.88 -18.01
N SER A 233 -2.89 -11.99 -18.24
CA SER A 233 -3.77 -12.58 -17.24
C SER A 233 -3.81 -14.11 -17.37
N PRO A 234 -4.12 -14.86 -16.29
CA PRO A 234 -4.29 -16.30 -16.41
C PRO A 234 -5.48 -16.65 -17.31
N ALA A 235 -5.45 -17.84 -17.90
CA ALA A 235 -6.60 -18.36 -18.64
C ALA A 235 -7.86 -18.41 -17.76
N LYS A 236 -9.03 -18.19 -18.37
CA LYS A 236 -10.33 -18.42 -17.74
C LYS A 236 -10.42 -19.83 -17.17
N LYS A 237 -11.05 -19.96 -15.99
CA LYS A 237 -11.32 -21.28 -15.39
C LYS A 237 -12.14 -22.13 -16.37
N GLY A 238 -11.64 -23.32 -16.71
CA GLY A 238 -12.29 -24.22 -17.66
C GLY A 238 -11.99 -23.95 -19.14
N ALA A 239 -11.11 -23.00 -19.47
CA ALA A 239 -10.65 -22.80 -20.84
C ALA A 239 -9.94 -24.05 -21.38
N ALA A 240 -10.19 -24.38 -22.65
CA ALA A 240 -9.53 -25.50 -23.34
C ALA A 240 -8.02 -25.28 -23.42
N ASP A 241 -7.60 -24.06 -23.79
CA ASP A 241 -6.21 -23.62 -23.70
C ASP A 241 -5.94 -22.98 -22.33
N ARG A 242 -5.13 -23.68 -21.53
CA ARG A 242 -4.77 -23.29 -20.15
C ARG A 242 -3.62 -22.29 -20.06
N ARG A 243 -3.00 -21.92 -21.19
CA ARG A 243 -1.90 -20.94 -21.24
C ARG A 243 -2.38 -19.56 -20.85
N SER A 244 -1.53 -18.77 -20.20
CA SER A 244 -1.85 -17.39 -19.87
C SER A 244 -2.02 -16.55 -21.14
N ARG A 245 -2.90 -15.54 -21.08
CA ARG A 245 -3.12 -14.59 -22.18
C ARG A 245 -2.20 -13.40 -21.99
N VAL A 246 -1.45 -13.06 -23.04
CA VAL A 246 -0.55 -11.91 -23.05
C VAL A 246 -1.04 -10.92 -24.08
N TYR A 247 -1.33 -9.70 -23.64
CA TYR A 247 -1.92 -8.64 -24.45
C TYR A 247 -0.87 -7.60 -24.88
N ARG A 248 0.21 -7.45 -24.11
CA ARG A 248 1.37 -6.60 -24.40
C ARG A 248 2.63 -7.46 -24.45
N VAL A 249 2.87 -8.11 -25.58
CA VAL A 249 3.91 -9.16 -25.71
C VAL A 249 5.31 -8.62 -25.46
N GLU A 250 5.65 -7.46 -26.03
CA GLU A 250 6.97 -6.85 -25.86
C GLU A 250 7.24 -6.51 -24.39
N ASP A 251 6.29 -5.83 -23.74
CA ASP A 251 6.38 -5.48 -22.32
C ASP A 251 6.47 -6.72 -21.42
N PHE A 252 5.65 -7.74 -21.70
CA PHE A 252 5.67 -9.00 -20.94
C PHE A 252 7.04 -9.68 -21.02
N LEU A 253 7.62 -9.79 -22.21
CA LEU A 253 8.92 -10.43 -22.38
C LEU A 253 10.04 -9.57 -21.77
N ALA A 254 10.03 -8.25 -21.99
CA ALA A 254 11.04 -7.33 -21.47
C ALA A 254 11.06 -7.28 -19.93
N GLU A 255 9.90 -7.14 -19.29
CA GLU A 255 9.80 -7.06 -17.83
C GLU A 255 10.17 -8.39 -17.15
N ASN A 256 9.87 -9.54 -17.76
CA ASN A 256 10.32 -10.82 -17.21
C ASN A 256 11.84 -11.02 -17.41
N ALA A 257 12.36 -10.70 -18.59
CA ALA A 257 13.78 -10.81 -18.89
C ALA A 257 14.64 -9.94 -17.97
N ALA A 258 14.16 -8.73 -17.62
CA ALA A 258 14.86 -7.83 -16.71
C ALA A 258 15.04 -8.38 -15.28
N PHE A 259 14.28 -9.41 -14.90
CA PHE A 259 14.45 -10.13 -13.63
C PHE A 259 15.10 -11.50 -13.83
N GLY A 260 15.82 -11.69 -14.95
CA GLY A 260 16.49 -12.95 -15.28
C GLY A 260 15.52 -14.11 -15.54
N ARG A 261 14.23 -13.81 -15.77
CA ARG A 261 13.22 -14.83 -15.95
C ARG A 261 13.03 -15.19 -17.41
N ARG A 262 13.39 -16.43 -17.75
CA ARG A 262 13.04 -17.03 -19.04
C ARG A 262 11.57 -17.44 -19.03
N ILE A 263 10.86 -17.08 -20.09
CA ILE A 263 9.47 -17.48 -20.31
C ILE A 263 9.46 -18.58 -21.37
N ASP A 264 8.77 -19.68 -21.07
CA ASP A 264 8.59 -20.79 -22.01
C ASP A 264 7.40 -20.50 -22.94
N ASP A 265 7.58 -20.69 -24.25
CA ASP A 265 6.55 -20.46 -25.27
C ASP A 265 5.29 -21.32 -25.06
N GLY A 266 5.42 -22.41 -24.28
CA GLY A 266 4.32 -23.30 -23.91
C GLY A 266 3.43 -22.77 -22.77
N ASP A 267 3.82 -21.71 -22.06
CA ASP A 267 3.09 -21.22 -20.89
C ASP A 267 2.11 -20.07 -21.23
N TRP A 268 2.25 -19.45 -22.40
CA TRP A 268 1.47 -18.27 -22.77
C TRP A 268 1.05 -18.28 -24.25
N VAL A 269 0.10 -17.41 -24.59
CA VAL A 269 -0.34 -17.13 -25.96
C VAL A 269 -0.69 -15.66 -26.09
N ALA A 270 -0.36 -15.05 -27.23
CA ALA A 270 -0.76 -13.68 -27.55
C ALA A 270 -2.29 -13.60 -27.68
N ALA A 271 -2.89 -12.61 -27.06
CA ALA A 271 -4.32 -12.31 -27.15
C ALA A 271 -4.53 -10.96 -27.84
N ALA A 272 -5.47 -10.91 -28.78
CA ALA A 272 -5.72 -9.73 -29.60
C ALA A 272 -6.44 -8.60 -28.85
N ASP A 273 -7.27 -8.95 -27.86
CA ASP A 273 -8.05 -8.01 -27.06
C ASP A 273 -8.27 -8.53 -25.64
N LEU A 274 -8.86 -7.69 -24.78
CA LEU A 274 -9.09 -7.98 -23.36
C LEU A 274 -10.34 -8.84 -23.08
N SER A 275 -11.04 -9.38 -24.08
CA SER A 275 -12.28 -10.16 -23.88
C SER A 275 -12.08 -11.41 -23.01
N GLU A 276 -10.87 -11.94 -22.98
CA GLU A 276 -10.48 -13.08 -22.14
C GLU A 276 -9.84 -12.69 -20.81
N ALA A 277 -9.62 -11.41 -20.55
CA ALA A 277 -8.91 -10.94 -19.37
C ALA A 277 -9.60 -11.35 -18.07
N GLN A 278 -8.79 -11.83 -17.12
CA GLN A 278 -9.23 -12.06 -15.75
C GLN A 278 -8.92 -10.83 -14.88
N PRO A 279 -9.77 -10.51 -13.90
CA PRO A 279 -9.51 -9.43 -12.96
C PRO A 279 -8.15 -9.59 -12.28
N ASP A 280 -7.47 -8.47 -12.07
CA ASP A 280 -6.24 -8.41 -11.30
C ASP A 280 -6.57 -8.29 -9.80
N PRO A 281 -6.18 -9.26 -8.95
CA PRO A 281 -6.40 -9.17 -7.51
C PRO A 281 -5.79 -7.91 -6.88
N GLU A 282 -4.67 -7.40 -7.40
CA GLU A 282 -4.07 -6.17 -6.89
C GLU A 282 -4.90 -4.94 -7.24
N GLU A 283 -5.50 -4.88 -8.43
CA GLU A 283 -6.46 -3.83 -8.79
C GLU A 283 -7.70 -3.88 -7.90
N VAL A 284 -8.20 -5.08 -7.58
CA VAL A 284 -9.32 -5.24 -6.65
C VAL A 284 -8.94 -4.79 -5.24
N ALA A 285 -7.73 -5.13 -4.79
CA ALA A 285 -7.22 -4.72 -3.48
C ALA A 285 -7.01 -3.21 -3.39
N GLU A 286 -6.35 -2.60 -4.39
CA GLU A 286 -6.21 -1.15 -4.52
C GLU A 286 -7.60 -0.50 -4.55
N GLY A 287 -8.53 -0.99 -5.37
CA GLY A 287 -9.91 -0.51 -5.43
C GLY A 287 -10.63 -0.55 -4.07
N ASN A 288 -10.44 -1.60 -3.28
CA ASN A 288 -11.00 -1.72 -1.93
C ASN A 288 -10.35 -0.73 -0.94
N THR A 289 -9.03 -0.54 -1.00
CA THR A 289 -8.33 0.47 -0.19
C THR A 289 -8.79 1.88 -0.56
N LEU A 290 -8.90 2.18 -1.86
CA LEU A 290 -9.38 3.45 -2.38
C LEU A 290 -10.87 3.68 -2.07
N ALA A 291 -11.70 2.64 -2.05
CA ALA A 291 -13.10 2.75 -1.65
C ALA A 291 -13.23 3.02 -0.14
N ALA A 292 -12.39 2.39 0.68
CA ALA A 292 -12.29 2.70 2.11
C ALA A 292 -11.91 4.17 2.38
N GLU A 293 -11.22 4.82 1.43
CA GLU A 293 -10.92 6.27 1.46
C GLU A 293 -12.10 7.16 1.00
N ARG A 294 -13.11 6.63 0.30
CA ARG A 294 -14.19 7.40 -0.37
C ARG A 294 -15.58 7.27 0.25
N ASP A 295 -15.95 6.13 0.84
CA ASP A 295 -17.35 5.78 1.11
C ASP A 295 -18.01 6.41 2.36
N ASP A 296 -17.44 7.45 2.97
CA ASP A 296 -18.04 8.18 4.11
C ASP A 296 -17.99 9.72 3.94
N ALA A 297 -18.24 10.22 2.72
CA ALA A 297 -18.35 11.65 2.41
C ALA A 297 -19.81 12.09 2.16
#